data_AF-A0A523ZXH3-F1
#
_entry.id   AF-A0A523ZXH3-F1
#
_cell.length_a   1.000
_cell.length_b   1.000
_cell.length_c   1.000
_cell.angle_alpha   90.00
_cell.angle_beta   90.00
_cell.angle_gamma   90.00
#
_symmetry.space_group_name_H-M   'P 1'
#
loop_
_entity.id
_entity.type
_entity.pdbx_description
1 polymer ?
#
loop_
_entity_poly.entity_id
_entity_poly.type
_entity_poly.pdbx_seq_one_letter_code
_entity_poly.pdbx_strand_id
1 'polypeptide(L)'
;VYLGYRRGYVLGYKALEDPEIRPIFDGALEEALKGIISHYDAPEEWLRAYVVDLTARLANRVLADSVFRLARDPLRKLAVSDRLVGAARMSEMTGVTPLNLAWAIAGALSFDASQDPIAVELQERIAAEGVESVLESVCEISRDEPLGVAILERCRRLHEKDRWL
;
A
#
# COMPACT_ATOMS: atom_id res chain seq x y z
N VAL A 1 -2.13 -3.78 5.42
CA VAL A 1 -3.57 -4.11 5.53
C VAL A 1 -4.12 -4.78 4.28
N TYR A 2 -3.94 -4.21 3.08
CA TYR A 2 -4.40 -4.83 1.83
C TYR A 2 -3.82 -6.22 1.56
N LEU A 3 -2.52 -6.39 1.77
CA LEU A 3 -1.88 -7.71 1.73
C LEU A 3 -2.48 -8.68 2.75
N GLY A 4 -2.86 -8.18 3.92
CA GLY A 4 -3.53 -8.97 4.94
C GLY A 4 -4.93 -9.40 4.53
N TYR A 5 -5.67 -8.51 3.87
CA TYR A 5 -6.97 -8.82 3.28
C TYR A 5 -6.85 -9.94 2.25
N ARG A 6 -5.84 -9.87 1.36
CA ARG A 6 -5.56 -10.91 0.36
C ARG A 6 -5.25 -12.27 1.00
N ARG A 7 -4.69 -12.29 2.21
CA ARG A 7 -4.45 -13.50 3.01
C ARG A 7 -5.63 -13.95 3.88
N GLY A 8 -6.76 -13.25 3.81
CA GLY A 8 -7.94 -13.57 4.61
C GLY A 8 -7.81 -13.18 6.09
N TYR A 9 -6.84 -12.34 6.47
CA TYR A 9 -6.78 -11.83 7.83
C TYR A 9 -7.91 -10.85 8.11
N VAL A 10 -8.62 -11.09 9.21
CA VAL A 10 -9.70 -10.20 9.67
C VAL A 10 -9.15 -9.02 10.48
N LEU A 11 -8.08 -9.23 11.24
CA LEU A 11 -7.53 -8.25 12.20
C LEU A 11 -6.20 -7.71 11.70
N GLY A 12 -6.01 -6.39 11.79
CA GLY A 12 -4.84 -5.67 11.31
C GLY A 12 -3.53 -6.16 11.95
N TYR A 13 -3.55 -6.41 13.26
CA TYR A 13 -2.36 -6.93 13.95
C TYR A 13 -1.98 -8.34 13.47
N LYS A 14 -2.94 -9.17 13.01
CA LYS A 14 -2.63 -10.48 12.42
C LYS A 14 -1.90 -10.35 11.10
N ALA A 15 -2.31 -9.40 10.28
CA ALA A 15 -1.59 -9.07 9.04
C ALA A 15 -0.18 -8.52 9.32
N LEU A 16 0.01 -7.78 10.43
CA LEU A 16 1.31 -7.25 10.83
C LEU A 16 2.23 -8.34 11.43
N GLU A 17 1.65 -9.38 12.04
CA GLU A 17 2.37 -10.55 12.58
C GLU A 17 2.77 -11.56 11.49
N ASP A 18 2.21 -11.46 10.28
CA ASP A 18 2.54 -12.37 9.17
C ASP A 18 4.00 -12.18 8.72
N PRO A 19 4.81 -13.26 8.68
CA PRO A 19 6.24 -13.18 8.42
C PRO A 19 6.59 -12.77 6.97
N GLU A 20 5.65 -12.87 6.03
CA GLU A 20 5.84 -12.47 4.64
C GLU A 20 5.34 -11.05 4.41
N ILE A 21 4.31 -10.60 5.14
CA ILE A 21 3.82 -9.20 5.09
C ILE A 21 4.72 -8.27 5.89
N ARG A 22 5.27 -8.73 7.02
CA ARG A 22 6.02 -7.87 7.95
C ARG A 22 7.24 -7.19 7.31
N PRO A 23 8.10 -7.88 6.55
CA PRO A 23 9.23 -7.24 5.87
C PRO A 23 8.80 -6.17 4.86
N ILE A 24 7.68 -6.39 4.16
CA ILE A 24 7.11 -5.41 3.21
C ILE A 24 6.61 -4.18 3.95
N PHE A 25 5.93 -4.38 5.08
CA PHE A 25 5.46 -3.28 5.91
C PHE A 25 6.63 -2.43 6.43
N ASP A 26 7.65 -3.06 7.02
CA ASP A 26 8.81 -2.35 7.54
C ASP A 26 9.59 -1.64 6.42
N GLY A 27 9.75 -2.30 5.27
CA GLY A 27 10.40 -1.72 4.08
C GLY A 27 9.63 -0.52 3.51
N ALA A 28 8.31 -0.59 3.46
CA ALA A 28 7.46 0.52 2.98
C ALA A 28 7.54 1.74 3.92
N LEU A 29 7.66 1.51 5.23
CA LEU A 29 7.87 2.59 6.20
C LEU A 29 9.25 3.23 6.04
N GLU A 30 10.30 2.45 5.80
CA GLU A 30 11.64 2.98 5.56
C GLU A 30 11.72 3.77 4.23
N GLU A 31 11.08 3.28 3.16
CA GLU A 31 10.94 4.01 1.90
C GLU A 31 10.25 5.36 2.12
N ALA A 32 9.07 5.35 2.74
CA ALA A 32 8.31 6.56 3.02
C ALA A 32 9.08 7.53 3.92
N LEU A 33 9.75 7.03 4.96
CA LEU A 33 10.56 7.85 5.86
C LEU A 33 11.66 8.60 5.11
N LYS A 34 12.41 7.90 4.24
CA LYS A 34 13.46 8.53 3.41
C LYS A 34 12.87 9.60 2.49
N GLY A 35 11.74 9.32 1.86
CA GLY A 35 11.03 10.28 1.02
C GLY A 35 10.61 11.54 1.79
N ILE A 36 10.01 11.38 2.97
CA ILE A 36 9.53 12.50 3.80
C ILE A 36 10.71 13.35 4.31
N ILE A 37 11.80 12.73 4.78
CA ILE A 37 13.02 13.46 5.18
C ILE A 37 13.55 14.28 4.03
N SER A 38 13.71 13.65 2.86
CA SER A 38 14.26 14.32 1.69
C SER A 38 13.37 15.45 1.16
N HIS A 39 12.05 15.30 1.26
CA HIS A 39 11.10 16.26 0.68
C HIS A 39 10.82 17.45 1.61
N TYR A 40 10.73 17.21 2.92
CA TYR A 40 10.34 18.24 3.90
C TYR A 40 11.48 18.71 4.81
N ASP A 41 12.70 18.18 4.65
CA ASP A 41 13.82 18.40 5.58
C ASP A 41 13.42 18.05 7.04
N ALA A 42 12.62 16.98 7.18
CA ALA A 42 12.08 16.57 8.47
C ALA A 42 13.17 15.91 9.34
N PRO A 43 13.19 16.15 10.66
CA PRO A 43 14.16 15.49 11.55
C PRO A 43 13.98 13.97 11.56
N GLU A 44 15.02 13.23 11.19
CA GLU A 44 14.99 11.77 11.09
C GLU A 44 14.59 11.10 12.42
N GLU A 45 15.17 11.57 13.53
CA GLU A 45 14.88 11.03 14.86
C GLU A 45 13.39 11.13 15.22
N TRP A 46 12.75 12.25 14.87
CA TRP A 46 11.33 12.46 15.10
C TRP A 46 10.47 11.49 14.28
N LEU A 47 10.80 11.29 13.00
CA LEU A 47 10.08 10.33 12.15
C LEU A 47 10.29 8.88 12.59
N ARG A 48 11.49 8.50 13.01
CA ARG A 48 11.77 7.16 13.53
C ARG A 48 11.01 6.89 14.82
N ALA A 49 10.95 7.86 15.74
CA ALA A 49 10.13 7.75 16.93
C ALA A 49 8.63 7.60 16.60
N TYR A 50 8.13 8.36 15.62
CA TYR A 50 6.76 8.23 15.14
C TYR A 50 6.46 6.86 14.53
N VAL A 51 7.39 6.30 13.74
CA VAL A 51 7.25 4.94 13.17
C VAL A 51 7.15 3.87 14.25
N VAL A 52 7.95 3.97 15.32
CA VAL A 52 7.90 3.05 16.46
C VAL A 52 6.54 3.12 17.16
N ASP A 53 6.04 4.32 17.45
CA ASP A 53 4.73 4.51 18.06
C ASP A 53 3.59 3.98 17.16
N LEU A 54 3.61 4.33 15.87
CA LEU A 54 2.62 3.87 14.90
C LEU A 54 2.57 2.34 14.83
N THR A 55 3.73 1.70 14.75
CA THR A 55 3.83 0.24 14.68
C THR A 55 3.30 -0.41 15.96
N ALA A 56 3.61 0.16 17.13
CA ALA A 56 3.06 -0.33 18.41
C ALA A 56 1.53 -0.21 18.47
N ARG A 57 0.96 0.90 17.99
CA ARG A 57 -0.50 1.08 17.91
C ARG A 57 -1.15 0.09 16.97
N LEU A 58 -0.56 -0.17 15.80
CA LEU A 58 -1.06 -1.17 14.85
C LEU A 58 -0.96 -2.60 15.38
N ALA A 59 0.02 -2.90 16.22
CA ALA A 59 0.19 -4.18 16.90
C ALA A 59 -0.73 -4.36 18.12
N ASN A 60 -1.45 -3.31 18.54
CA ASN A 60 -2.28 -3.37 19.75
C ASN A 60 -3.49 -4.28 19.56
N ARG A 61 -3.43 -5.48 20.15
CA ARG A 61 -4.47 -6.50 20.10
C ARG A 61 -5.78 -6.07 20.76
N VAL A 62 -5.75 -5.13 21.71
CA VAL A 62 -6.93 -4.61 22.41
C VAL A 62 -7.80 -3.76 21.48
N LEU A 63 -7.19 -3.02 20.55
CA LEU A 63 -7.94 -2.23 19.56
C LEU A 63 -8.71 -3.13 18.59
N ALA A 64 -8.22 -4.35 18.35
CA ALA A 64 -8.83 -5.35 17.47
C ALA A 64 -9.26 -4.76 16.11
N ASP A 65 -8.44 -3.85 15.58
CA ASP A 65 -8.78 -3.12 14.37
C ASP A 65 -8.92 -4.06 13.18
N SER A 66 -10.07 -4.03 12.52
CA SER A 66 -10.30 -4.91 11.38
C SER A 66 -9.53 -4.44 10.15
N VAL A 67 -9.05 -5.41 9.38
CA VAL A 67 -8.42 -5.16 8.08
C VAL A 67 -9.37 -4.39 7.18
N PHE A 68 -10.66 -4.75 7.17
CA PHE A 68 -11.69 -4.05 6.40
C PHE A 68 -11.76 -2.55 6.78
N ARG A 69 -11.87 -2.23 8.08
CA ARG A 69 -11.93 -0.85 8.56
C ARG A 69 -10.70 -0.05 8.15
N LEU A 70 -9.52 -0.67 8.24
CA LEU A 70 -8.26 -0.03 7.88
C LEU A 70 -8.07 0.10 6.37
N ALA A 71 -8.62 -0.83 5.57
CA ALA A 71 -8.48 -0.90 4.11
C ALA A 71 -9.54 -0.10 3.33
N ARG A 72 -10.70 0.20 3.94
CA ARG A 72 -11.82 0.92 3.31
C ARG A 72 -11.42 2.18 2.55
N ASP A 73 -12.20 2.56 1.55
CA ASP A 73 -11.99 3.76 0.74
C ASP A 73 -10.65 3.72 -0.01
N PRO A 74 -10.44 2.72 -0.90
CA PRO A 74 -9.18 2.51 -1.61
C PRO A 74 -8.89 3.59 -2.65
N LEU A 75 -9.88 4.14 -3.36
CA LEU A 75 -9.65 5.18 -4.37
C LEU A 75 -9.00 6.43 -3.76
N ARG A 76 -9.48 6.91 -2.60
CA ARG A 76 -8.82 8.03 -1.90
C ARG A 76 -7.37 7.69 -1.54
N LYS A 77 -7.09 6.48 -1.08
CA LYS A 77 -5.72 6.08 -0.68
C LYS A 77 -4.77 5.86 -1.86
N LEU A 78 -5.32 5.52 -3.01
CA LEU A 78 -4.61 5.39 -4.29
C LEU A 78 -4.38 6.76 -4.96
N ALA A 79 -5.05 7.82 -4.51
CA ALA A 79 -4.82 9.16 -5.06
C ALA A 79 -3.38 9.63 -4.79
N VAL A 80 -2.81 10.37 -5.74
CA VAL A 80 -1.44 10.93 -5.66
C VAL A 80 -1.22 11.81 -4.42
N SER A 81 -2.29 12.43 -3.91
CA SER A 81 -2.27 13.32 -2.76
C SER A 81 -2.41 12.60 -1.40
N ASP A 82 -2.59 11.28 -1.37
CA ASP A 82 -2.76 10.51 -0.13
C ASP A 82 -1.56 9.58 0.14
N ARG A 83 -1.67 8.82 1.23
CA ARG A 83 -0.57 8.19 1.95
C ARG A 83 0.14 7.03 1.25
N LEU A 84 -0.42 6.44 0.19
CA LEU A 84 0.27 5.36 -0.55
C LEU A 84 1.05 5.93 -1.72
N VAL A 85 0.35 6.51 -2.69
CA VAL A 85 0.98 7.03 -3.90
C VAL A 85 1.81 8.26 -3.58
N GLY A 86 1.32 9.18 -2.74
CA GLY A 86 2.10 10.35 -2.32
C GLY A 86 3.40 9.95 -1.62
N ALA A 87 3.36 8.93 -0.75
CA ALA A 87 4.57 8.39 -0.11
C ALA A 87 5.53 7.77 -1.14
N ALA A 88 5.00 7.05 -2.13
CA ALA A 88 5.81 6.46 -3.19
C ALA A 88 6.49 7.55 -4.04
N ARG A 89 5.75 8.58 -4.44
CA ARG A 89 6.29 9.73 -5.20
C ARG A 89 7.36 10.48 -4.44
N MET A 90 7.16 10.73 -3.14
CA MET A 90 8.22 11.33 -2.30
C MET A 90 9.45 10.42 -2.19
N SER A 91 9.24 9.11 -2.09
CA SER A 91 10.36 8.14 -2.02
C SER A 91 11.19 8.15 -3.31
N GLU A 92 10.57 8.28 -4.48
CA GLU A 92 11.27 8.36 -5.78
C GLU A 92 12.25 9.55 -5.85
N MET A 93 11.99 10.63 -5.13
CA MET A 93 12.89 11.80 -5.06
C MET A 93 14.26 11.47 -4.45
N THR A 94 14.39 10.33 -3.77
CA THR A 94 15.66 9.83 -3.23
C THR A 94 16.48 9.04 -4.25
N GLY A 95 16.02 8.93 -5.50
CA GLY A 95 16.71 8.24 -6.59
C GLY A 95 16.52 6.72 -6.60
N VAL A 96 15.55 6.20 -5.83
CA VAL A 96 15.26 4.76 -5.71
C VAL A 96 13.79 4.49 -5.95
N THR A 97 13.49 3.42 -6.68
CA THR A 97 12.11 2.95 -6.87
C THR A 97 11.60 2.28 -5.59
N PRO A 98 10.46 2.73 -5.01
CA PRO A 98 9.97 2.20 -3.75
C PRO A 98 9.23 0.87 -3.93
N LEU A 99 9.97 -0.23 -3.82
CA LEU A 99 9.52 -1.58 -4.12
C LEU A 99 8.52 -2.15 -3.10
N ASN A 100 8.54 -1.66 -1.85
CA ASN A 100 7.62 -2.10 -0.81
C ASN A 100 6.32 -1.29 -0.84
N LEU A 101 6.38 0.01 -1.10
CA LEU A 101 5.18 0.82 -1.38
C LEU A 101 4.47 0.33 -2.65
N ALA A 102 5.21 -0.13 -3.67
CA ALA A 102 4.60 -0.80 -4.83
C ALA A 102 3.74 -2.02 -4.45
N TRP A 103 4.13 -2.80 -3.43
CA TRP A 103 3.30 -3.90 -2.91
C TRP A 103 2.04 -3.39 -2.22
N ALA A 104 2.14 -2.30 -1.47
CA ALA A 104 0.98 -1.70 -0.83
C ALA A 104 -0.03 -1.15 -1.86
N ILE A 105 0.45 -0.50 -2.91
CA ILE A 105 -0.37 0.02 -4.02
C ILE A 105 -1.01 -1.13 -4.81
N ALA A 106 -0.23 -2.16 -5.17
CA ALA A 106 -0.76 -3.34 -5.84
C ALA A 106 -1.84 -4.04 -5.01
N GLY A 107 -1.61 -4.20 -3.70
CA GLY A 107 -2.61 -4.74 -2.79
C GLY A 107 -3.89 -3.89 -2.73
N ALA A 108 -3.77 -2.57 -2.77
CA ALA A 108 -4.92 -1.66 -2.80
C ALA A 108 -5.70 -1.76 -4.12
N LEU A 109 -5.02 -1.88 -5.26
CA LEU A 109 -5.63 -2.13 -6.57
C LEU A 109 -6.37 -3.47 -6.62
N SER A 110 -5.88 -4.49 -5.91
CA SER A 110 -6.53 -5.80 -5.79
C SER A 110 -7.57 -5.90 -4.65
N PHE A 111 -7.93 -4.79 -4.01
CA PHE A 111 -8.91 -4.81 -2.91
C PHE A 111 -10.34 -4.89 -3.43
N ASP A 112 -11.01 -6.01 -3.17
CA ASP A 112 -12.32 -6.38 -3.74
C ASP A 112 -13.41 -6.61 -2.67
N ALA A 113 -13.31 -5.93 -1.52
CA ALA A 113 -14.28 -6.09 -0.44
C ALA A 113 -15.67 -5.59 -0.86
N SER A 114 -16.60 -6.52 -1.10
CA SER A 114 -17.96 -6.23 -1.57
C SER A 114 -18.80 -5.34 -0.64
N GLN A 115 -18.38 -5.22 0.62
CA GLN A 115 -19.02 -4.35 1.62
C GLN A 115 -18.59 -2.89 1.53
N ASP A 116 -17.54 -2.58 0.77
CA ASP A 116 -17.06 -1.22 0.53
C ASP A 116 -17.44 -0.77 -0.89
N PRO A 117 -18.42 0.14 -1.04
CA PRO A 117 -18.84 0.63 -2.36
C PRO A 117 -17.70 1.21 -3.20
N ILE A 118 -16.69 1.81 -2.56
CA ILE A 118 -15.52 2.37 -3.24
C ILE A 118 -14.58 1.26 -3.74
N ALA A 119 -14.51 0.14 -3.03
CA ALA A 119 -13.78 -1.04 -3.50
C ALA A 119 -14.52 -1.70 -4.67
N VAL A 120 -15.85 -1.78 -4.62
CA VAL A 120 -16.68 -2.25 -5.74
C VAL A 120 -16.46 -1.37 -6.98
N GLU A 121 -16.54 -0.05 -6.84
CA GLU A 121 -16.27 0.91 -7.91
C GLU A 121 -14.86 0.72 -8.50
N LEU A 122 -13.84 0.56 -7.66
CA LEU A 122 -12.47 0.29 -8.10
C LEU A 122 -12.39 -0.98 -8.96
N GLN A 123 -13.01 -2.08 -8.52
CA GLN A 123 -12.99 -3.35 -9.27
C GLN A 123 -13.81 -3.26 -10.56
N GLU A 124 -14.94 -2.56 -10.57
CA GLU A 124 -15.73 -2.31 -11.79
C GLU A 124 -14.93 -1.52 -12.82
N ARG A 125 -14.20 -0.49 -12.39
CA ARG A 125 -13.28 0.26 -13.26
C ARG A 125 -12.19 -0.65 -13.80
N ILE A 126 -11.47 -1.38 -12.95
CA ILE A 126 -10.41 -2.31 -13.38
C ILE A 126 -10.94 -3.33 -14.40
N ALA A 127 -12.16 -3.84 -14.21
CA ALA A 127 -12.78 -4.78 -15.15
C ALA A 127 -13.12 -4.14 -16.51
N ALA A 128 -13.49 -2.87 -16.52
CA ALA A 128 -13.89 -2.14 -17.73
C ALA A 128 -12.71 -1.59 -18.54
N GLU A 129 -11.72 -0.98 -17.90
CA GLU A 129 -10.61 -0.26 -18.55
C GLU A 129 -9.23 -0.91 -18.36
N GLY A 130 -9.13 -1.91 -17.48
CA GLY A 130 -7.88 -2.59 -17.16
C GLY A 130 -7.07 -1.89 -16.06
N VAL A 131 -6.28 -2.68 -15.33
CA VAL A 131 -5.49 -2.17 -14.18
C VAL A 131 -4.46 -1.11 -14.58
N GLU A 132 -3.91 -1.18 -15.79
CA GLU A 132 -2.96 -0.18 -16.31
C GLU A 132 -3.62 1.20 -16.47
N SER A 133 -4.84 1.24 -17.00
CA SER A 133 -5.59 2.49 -17.19
C SER A 133 -6.07 3.08 -15.86
N VAL A 134 -6.44 2.24 -14.90
CA VAL A 134 -6.77 2.68 -13.53
C VAL A 134 -5.52 3.23 -12.83
N LEU A 135 -4.35 2.59 -13.00
CA LEU A 135 -3.09 3.08 -12.44
C LEU A 135 -2.77 4.48 -12.97
N GLU A 136 -2.88 4.69 -14.28
CA GLU A 136 -2.63 5.99 -14.91
C GLU A 136 -3.64 7.06 -14.46
N SER A 137 -4.93 6.72 -14.39
CA SER A 137 -5.99 7.70 -14.11
C SER A 137 -6.23 8.01 -12.63
N VAL A 138 -6.01 7.04 -11.72
CA VAL A 138 -6.25 7.21 -10.28
C VAL A 138 -4.97 7.52 -9.53
N CYS A 139 -3.91 6.77 -9.84
CA CYS A 139 -2.64 6.92 -9.15
C CYS A 139 -1.75 7.97 -9.83
N GLU A 140 -2.10 8.43 -11.03
CA GLU A 140 -1.24 9.31 -11.83
C GLU A 140 0.16 8.69 -12.02
N ILE A 141 0.21 7.36 -12.17
CA ILE A 141 1.43 6.57 -12.38
C ILE A 141 1.41 6.00 -13.79
N SER A 142 2.44 6.31 -14.58
CA SER A 142 2.59 5.74 -15.92
C SER A 142 2.95 4.27 -15.83
N ARG A 143 2.35 3.42 -16.68
CA ARG A 143 2.69 1.98 -16.73
C ARG A 143 4.16 1.71 -17.09
N ASP A 144 4.80 2.66 -17.78
CA ASP A 144 6.15 2.51 -18.33
C ASP A 144 7.24 3.07 -17.41
N GLU A 145 6.87 3.83 -16.36
CA GLU A 145 7.84 4.32 -15.39
C GLU A 145 8.22 3.23 -14.37
N PRO A 146 9.41 3.30 -13.73
CA PRO A 146 9.90 2.22 -12.86
C PRO A 146 8.93 1.79 -11.77
N LEU A 147 8.24 2.74 -11.13
CA LEU A 147 7.23 2.46 -10.12
C LEU A 147 5.99 1.77 -10.72
N GLY A 148 5.51 2.23 -11.88
CA GLY A 148 4.38 1.60 -12.57
C GLY A 148 4.66 0.15 -12.95
N VAL A 149 5.83 -0.12 -13.55
CA VAL A 149 6.30 -1.48 -13.85
C VAL A 149 6.34 -2.34 -12.58
N ALA A 150 6.90 -1.80 -11.50
CA ALA A 150 7.00 -2.51 -10.22
C ALA A 150 5.60 -2.85 -9.63
N ILE A 151 4.63 -1.94 -9.74
CA ILE A 151 3.26 -2.16 -9.26
C ILE A 151 2.57 -3.23 -10.11
N LEU A 152 2.62 -3.13 -11.44
CA LEU A 152 1.94 -4.05 -12.34
C LEU A 152 2.48 -5.48 -12.22
N GLU A 153 3.78 -5.64 -12.06
CA GLU A 153 4.40 -6.93 -11.75
C GLU A 153 3.82 -7.55 -10.47
N ARG A 154 3.63 -6.75 -9.42
CA ARG A 154 3.04 -7.22 -8.15
C ARG A 154 1.55 -7.48 -8.27
N CYS A 155 0.82 -6.69 -9.05
CA CYS A 155 -0.58 -6.97 -9.38
C CYS A 155 -0.71 -8.35 -10.05
N ARG A 156 0.17 -8.71 -11.00
CA ARG A 156 0.18 -10.04 -11.61
C ARG A 156 0.42 -11.14 -10.59
N ARG A 157 1.46 -11.00 -9.76
CA ARG A 157 1.76 -11.95 -8.67
C ARG A 157 0.56 -12.13 -7.74
N LEU A 158 -0.10 -11.05 -7.33
CA LEU A 158 -1.28 -11.11 -6.47
C LEU A 158 -2.47 -11.86 -7.09
N HIS A 159 -2.55 -12.00 -8.41
CA HIS A 159 -3.59 -12.78 -9.08
C HIS A 159 -3.25 -14.27 -9.16
N GLU A 160 -1.97 -14.63 -9.13
CA GLU A 160 -1.52 -16.01 -9.08
C GLU A 160 -1.88 -16.61 -7.70
N LYS A 161 -2.73 -17.65 -7.71
CA LYS A 161 -3.43 -18.14 -6.50
C LYS A 161 -2.53 -18.86 -5.49
N ASP A 162 -1.29 -19.20 -5.86
CA ASP A 162 -0.31 -19.87 -5.00
C ASP A 162 0.80 -18.89 -4.63
N ARG A 163 0.99 -18.66 -3.31
CA ARG A 163 2.02 -17.82 -2.67
C ARG A 163 2.64 -16.75 -3.59
N TRP A 164 2.03 -15.57 -3.59
CA TRP A 164 2.48 -14.40 -4.33
C TRP A 164 3.70 -13.69 -3.70
N LEU A 165 4.35 -14.29 -2.69
CA LEU A 165 5.60 -13.84 -2.05
C LEU A 165 6.65 -14.94 -2.05
#